data_AF-A0A2P6PCC9-F1
#
_entry.id   AF-A0A2P6PCC9-F1
#
_cell.length_a   1.000
_cell.length_b   1.000
_cell.length_c   1.000
_cell.angle_alpha   90.00
_cell.angle_beta   90.00
_cell.angle_gamma   90.00
#
_symmetry.space_group_name_H-M   'P 1'
#
loop_
_entity.id
_entity.type
_entity.pdbx_description
1 polymer ?
#
loop_
_entity_poly.entity_id
_entity_poly.type
_entity_poly.pdbx_seq_one_letter_code
_entity_poly.pdbx_strand_id
1 'polypeptide(L)'
;MKNDVVLILSPNSIHFPVCFFTVIAIRVVATSCNPIYTVYELSNQIKDCDPKLIITVPELWHKMESFNVPTKYVSNLIRISDTISDLLAVSVTQSDVAALLYSSGTTRKSKGVILTHRNFITASLMVTADQDSYGESKHVFLCFVPMFNIMGLSVILYSQLRRGNVVVSMAKFDINKALKAMEEYRVTQLFVVPPVMIALAKQSVVNKYDLSSVKLIGSGVAPLGKELMEETAKNIPQAAIIQVVFFFFLTRRMDFIHSKHRQEWPST
;
A
#
# COMPACT_ATOMS: atom_id res chain seq x y z
N MET A 1 8.48 -20.23 -12.48
CA MET A 1 7.79 -19.74 -11.27
C MET A 1 8.72 -19.00 -10.32
N LYS A 2 9.88 -19.55 -9.90
CA LYS A 2 10.87 -18.77 -9.10
C LYS A 2 11.20 -17.49 -9.86
N ASN A 3 10.99 -16.33 -9.22
CA ASN A 3 11.27 -14.99 -9.76
C ASN A 3 10.40 -14.54 -10.96
N ASP A 4 9.31 -15.25 -11.28
CA ASP A 4 8.32 -14.69 -12.22
C ASP A 4 7.63 -13.48 -11.59
N VAL A 5 7.25 -12.50 -12.41
CA VAL A 5 6.63 -11.26 -11.96
C VAL A 5 5.16 -11.24 -12.33
N VAL A 6 4.30 -10.86 -11.38
CA VAL A 6 2.88 -10.58 -11.60
C VAL A 6 2.63 -9.10 -11.35
N LEU A 7 2.07 -8.42 -12.35
CA LEU A 7 1.75 -7.00 -12.26
C LEU A 7 0.30 -6.80 -11.79
N ILE A 8 0.12 -6.11 -10.67
CA ILE A 8 -1.17 -5.75 -10.11
C ILE A 8 -1.46 -4.28 -10.47
N LEU A 9 -2.44 -4.07 -11.35
CA LEU A 9 -2.92 -2.76 -11.75
C LEU A 9 -4.37 -2.59 -11.29
N SER A 10 -4.54 -2.07 -10.08
CA SER A 10 -5.85 -1.85 -9.46
C SER A 10 -5.81 -0.62 -8.55
N PRO A 11 -6.92 0.15 -8.45
CA PRO A 11 -7.10 1.08 -7.34
C PRO A 11 -7.17 0.33 -6.00
N ASN A 12 -7.19 1.10 -4.91
CA ASN A 12 -7.43 0.54 -3.57
C ASN A 12 -8.75 -0.23 -3.56
N SER A 13 -8.69 -1.47 -3.10
CA SER A 13 -9.84 -2.35 -2.91
C SER A 13 -9.49 -3.39 -1.87
N ILE A 14 -10.49 -4.12 -1.36
CA ILE A 14 -10.26 -5.27 -0.49
C ILE A 14 -9.59 -6.44 -1.23
N HIS A 15 -9.62 -6.42 -2.56
CA HIS A 15 -9.05 -7.48 -3.38
C HIS A 15 -7.56 -7.27 -3.66
N PHE A 16 -7.08 -6.03 -3.63
CA PHE A 16 -5.65 -5.72 -3.77
C PHE A 16 -4.77 -6.52 -2.78
N PRO A 17 -5.02 -6.51 -1.44
CA PRO A 17 -4.25 -7.34 -0.52
C PRO A 17 -4.34 -8.83 -0.84
N VAL A 18 -5.52 -9.32 -1.21
CA VAL A 18 -5.72 -10.73 -1.56
C VAL A 18 -4.80 -11.11 -2.72
N CYS A 19 -4.82 -10.36 -3.82
CA CYS A 19 -3.94 -10.61 -4.95
C CYS A 19 -2.46 -10.52 -4.57
N PHE A 20 -2.07 -9.49 -3.81
CA PHE A 20 -0.68 -9.31 -3.39
C PHE A 20 -0.21 -10.49 -2.52
N PHE A 21 -0.98 -10.88 -1.50
CA PHE A 21 -0.64 -11.98 -0.61
C PHE A 21 -0.63 -13.32 -1.33
N THR A 22 -1.57 -13.58 -2.24
CA THR A 22 -1.58 -14.79 -3.05
C THR A 22 -0.31 -14.92 -3.89
N VAL A 23 0.10 -13.84 -4.58
CA VAL A 23 1.31 -13.84 -5.43
C VAL A 23 2.56 -14.18 -4.61
N ILE A 24 2.75 -13.50 -3.47
CA ILE A 24 3.96 -13.72 -2.65
C ILE A 24 3.92 -15.07 -1.90
N ALA A 25 2.72 -15.59 -1.58
CA ALA A 25 2.57 -16.89 -0.93
C ALA A 25 3.00 -18.05 -1.83
N ILE A 26 2.93 -17.89 -3.15
CA ILE A 26 3.37 -18.90 -4.12
C ILE A 26 4.78 -18.63 -4.67
N ARG A 27 5.59 -17.82 -3.96
CA ARG A 27 6.98 -17.50 -4.32
C ARG A 27 7.14 -16.80 -5.67
N VAL A 28 6.13 -16.02 -6.05
CA VAL A 28 6.12 -15.18 -7.24
C VAL A 28 6.27 -13.71 -6.81
N VAL A 29 6.93 -12.90 -7.62
CA VAL A 29 7.22 -11.50 -7.31
C VAL A 29 6.04 -10.62 -7.69
N ALA A 30 5.49 -9.89 -6.71
CA ALA A 30 4.44 -8.92 -6.97
C ALA A 30 5.02 -7.56 -7.39
N THR A 31 4.58 -7.02 -8.52
CA THR A 31 4.80 -5.61 -8.85
C THR A 31 3.46 -4.89 -8.90
N SER A 32 3.43 -3.64 -8.45
CA SER A 32 2.23 -2.81 -8.52
C SER A 32 2.51 -1.55 -9.33
N CYS A 33 1.45 -1.03 -9.93
CA CYS A 33 1.54 0.14 -10.81
C CYS A 33 0.41 1.12 -10.49
N ASN A 34 0.67 2.41 -10.71
CA ASN A 34 -0.34 3.44 -10.51
C ASN A 34 -1.45 3.31 -11.59
N PRO A 35 -2.72 3.08 -11.19
CA PRO A 35 -3.84 2.96 -12.11
C PRO A 35 -4.04 4.16 -13.06
N ILE A 36 -3.54 5.33 -12.68
CA ILE A 36 -3.70 6.58 -13.43
C ILE A 36 -2.70 6.66 -14.59
N TYR A 37 -1.62 5.86 -14.58
CA TYR A 37 -0.61 5.87 -15.64
C TYR A 37 -1.21 5.73 -17.04
N THR A 38 -0.61 6.45 -17.96
CA THR A 38 -0.87 6.32 -19.40
C THR A 38 -0.37 4.97 -19.91
N VAL A 39 -0.85 4.56 -21.08
CA VAL A 39 -0.37 3.34 -21.75
C VAL A 39 1.15 3.39 -21.99
N TYR A 40 1.69 4.58 -22.28
CA TYR A 40 3.13 4.78 -22.48
C TYR A 40 3.94 4.53 -21.19
N GLU A 41 3.53 5.13 -20.08
CA GLU A 41 4.19 4.93 -18.78
C GLU A 41 4.12 3.46 -18.34
N LEU A 42 2.95 2.85 -18.49
CA LEU A 42 2.76 1.45 -18.19
C LEU A 42 3.60 0.54 -19.10
N SER A 43 3.72 0.86 -20.40
CA SER A 43 4.59 0.13 -21.34
C SER A 43 6.03 0.14 -20.87
N ASN A 44 6.53 1.26 -20.35
CA ASN A 44 7.89 1.35 -19.83
C ASN A 44 8.11 0.44 -18.61
N GLN A 45 7.14 0.37 -17.70
CA GLN A 45 7.21 -0.51 -16.54
C GLN A 45 7.10 -1.99 -16.95
N ILE A 46 6.15 -2.34 -17.83
CA ILE A 46 5.97 -3.73 -18.33
C ILE A 46 7.23 -4.22 -19.04
N LYS A 47 7.86 -3.38 -19.86
CA LYS A 47 9.13 -3.72 -20.53
C LYS A 47 10.27 -3.96 -19.54
N ASP A 48 10.27 -3.26 -18.41
CA ASP A 48 11.32 -3.36 -17.39
C ASP A 48 11.12 -4.58 -16.47
N CYS A 49 9.89 -4.86 -16.04
CA CYS A 49 9.61 -5.98 -15.13
C CYS A 49 9.29 -7.31 -15.84
N ASP A 50 8.97 -7.31 -17.13
CA ASP A 50 8.61 -8.50 -17.92
C ASP A 50 7.60 -9.43 -17.20
N PRO A 51 6.37 -8.93 -16.91
CA PRO A 51 5.40 -9.69 -16.12
C PRO A 51 4.84 -10.87 -16.91
N LYS A 52 4.65 -12.00 -16.25
CA LYS A 52 4.00 -13.20 -16.83
C LYS A 52 2.48 -13.13 -16.80
N LEU A 53 1.93 -12.30 -15.92
CA LEU A 53 0.50 -12.10 -15.74
C LEU A 53 0.24 -10.67 -15.28
N ILE A 54 -0.83 -10.07 -15.81
CA ILE A 54 -1.39 -8.83 -15.31
C ILE A 54 -2.73 -9.12 -14.62
N ILE A 55 -2.87 -8.61 -13.40
CA ILE A 55 -4.12 -8.64 -12.63
C ILE A 55 -4.68 -7.22 -12.63
N THR A 56 -5.89 -7.04 -13.13
CA THR A 56 -6.52 -5.71 -13.24
C THR A 56 -8.02 -5.71 -12.98
N VAL A 57 -8.65 -4.54 -13.05
CA VAL A 57 -10.08 -4.31 -12.87
C VAL A 57 -10.74 -3.96 -14.22
N PRO A 58 -12.04 -4.21 -14.41
CA PRO A 58 -12.74 -3.95 -15.67
C PRO A 58 -12.52 -2.54 -16.23
N GLU A 59 -12.47 -1.53 -15.36
CA GLU A 59 -12.33 -0.12 -15.74
C GLU A 59 -10.98 0.21 -16.39
N LEU A 60 -9.95 -0.61 -16.14
CA LEU A 60 -8.59 -0.41 -16.65
C LEU A 60 -8.26 -1.33 -17.82
N TRP A 61 -9.20 -2.16 -18.26
CA TRP A 61 -8.97 -3.15 -19.32
C TRP A 61 -8.48 -2.54 -20.63
N HIS A 62 -9.05 -1.40 -21.03
CA HIS A 62 -8.69 -0.67 -22.25
C HIS A 62 -7.18 -0.32 -22.31
N LYS A 63 -6.51 -0.20 -21.16
CA LYS A 63 -5.06 0.05 -21.13
C LYS A 63 -4.25 -1.20 -21.42
N MET A 64 -4.82 -2.40 -21.22
CA MET A 64 -4.12 -3.68 -21.34
C MET A 64 -4.11 -4.23 -22.76
N GLU A 65 -5.04 -3.80 -23.61
CA GLU A 65 -5.21 -4.28 -24.99
C GLU A 65 -3.95 -4.13 -25.86
N SER A 66 -3.11 -3.15 -25.54
CA SER A 66 -1.84 -2.90 -26.24
C SER A 66 -0.69 -3.83 -25.82
N PHE A 67 -0.89 -4.71 -24.83
CA PHE A 67 0.17 -5.57 -24.30
C PHE A 67 -0.09 -7.04 -24.57
N ASN A 68 0.93 -7.75 -25.06
CA ASN A 68 0.88 -9.19 -25.28
C ASN A 68 1.20 -9.98 -24.00
N VAL A 69 0.50 -9.67 -22.89
CA VAL A 69 0.66 -10.33 -21.59
C VAL A 69 -0.69 -10.89 -21.14
N PRO A 70 -0.78 -12.15 -20.68
CA PRO A 70 -2.01 -12.69 -20.11
C PRO A 70 -2.58 -11.76 -19.04
N THR A 71 -3.86 -11.40 -19.16
CA THR A 71 -4.52 -10.47 -18.23
C THR A 71 -5.77 -11.12 -17.62
N LYS A 72 -5.96 -10.95 -16.31
CA LYS A 72 -7.10 -11.50 -15.56
C LYS A 72 -7.75 -10.42 -14.69
N TYR A 73 -9.07 -10.54 -14.50
CA TYR A 73 -9.81 -9.69 -13.56
C TYR A 73 -9.60 -10.14 -12.12
N VAL A 74 -9.40 -9.16 -11.24
CA VAL A 74 -9.34 -9.36 -9.80
C VAL A 74 -10.56 -10.13 -9.27
N SER A 75 -11.77 -9.80 -9.73
CA SER A 75 -13.02 -10.45 -9.30
C SER A 75 -13.09 -11.93 -9.70
N ASN A 76 -12.49 -12.31 -10.83
CA ASN A 76 -12.48 -13.70 -11.30
C ASN A 76 -11.45 -14.57 -10.57
N LEU A 77 -10.50 -13.97 -9.85
CA LEU A 77 -9.51 -14.68 -9.05
C LEU A 77 -10.04 -15.07 -7.67
N ILE A 78 -11.12 -14.43 -7.22
CA ILE A 78 -11.78 -14.72 -5.94
C ILE A 78 -12.89 -15.72 -6.20
N ARG A 79 -12.48 -16.90 -6.66
CA ARG A 79 -13.26 -18.11 -6.43
C ARG A 79 -12.59 -18.80 -5.26
N ILE A 80 -13.34 -19.02 -4.19
CA ILE A 80 -12.90 -19.87 -3.08
C ILE A 80 -12.66 -21.24 -3.73
N SER A 81 -11.39 -21.56 -3.98
CA SER A 81 -11.00 -22.90 -4.41
C SER A 81 -10.98 -23.75 -3.15
N ASP A 82 -11.78 -24.81 -3.12
CA ASP A 82 -11.82 -25.76 -2.00
C ASP A 82 -10.48 -26.52 -1.83
N THR A 83 -9.55 -26.36 -2.78
CA THR A 83 -8.26 -27.06 -2.81
C THR A 83 -7.13 -26.14 -2.34
N ILE A 84 -7.04 -25.91 -1.03
CA ILE A 84 -5.89 -25.22 -0.40
C ILE A 84 -4.62 -26.11 -0.41
N SER A 85 -4.78 -27.42 -0.53
CA SER A 85 -3.68 -28.40 -0.41
C SER A 85 -2.54 -28.20 -1.41
N ASP A 86 -2.81 -27.74 -2.63
CA ASP A 86 -1.77 -27.56 -3.66
C ASP A 86 -0.88 -26.32 -3.42
N LEU A 87 -1.37 -25.34 -2.64
CA LEU A 87 -0.59 -24.15 -2.26
C LEU A 87 0.49 -24.47 -1.21
N LEU A 88 0.27 -25.51 -0.39
CA LEU A 88 1.17 -25.89 0.71
C LEU A 88 2.48 -26.53 0.24
N ALA A 89 2.60 -26.89 -1.04
CA ALA A 89 3.82 -27.47 -1.60
C ALA A 89 4.92 -26.43 -1.91
N VAL A 90 4.61 -25.13 -1.90
CA VAL A 90 5.58 -24.09 -2.25
C VAL A 90 6.35 -23.62 -1.02
N SER A 91 7.65 -23.93 -0.97
CA SER A 91 8.55 -23.42 0.07
C SER A 91 8.95 -21.97 -0.20
N VAL A 92 8.51 -21.04 0.65
CA VAL A 92 8.90 -19.62 0.65
C VAL A 92 9.87 -19.33 1.80
N THR A 93 10.95 -18.62 1.51
CA THR A 93 11.95 -18.19 2.50
C THR A 93 11.96 -16.67 2.67
N GLN A 94 12.46 -16.19 3.81
CA GLN A 94 12.53 -14.74 4.06
C GLN A 94 13.44 -13.98 3.07
N SER A 95 14.40 -14.68 2.45
CA SER A 95 15.31 -14.09 1.47
C SER A 95 14.72 -14.03 0.06
N ASP A 96 13.60 -14.72 -0.20
CA ASP A 96 12.94 -14.66 -1.50
C ASP A 96 12.41 -13.24 -1.76
N VAL A 97 12.42 -12.85 -3.03
CA VAL A 97 11.87 -11.58 -3.48
C VAL A 97 10.34 -11.65 -3.38
N ALA A 98 9.76 -10.74 -2.60
CA ALA A 98 8.31 -10.61 -2.45
C ALA A 98 7.75 -9.58 -3.44
N ALA A 99 8.43 -8.45 -3.60
CA ALA A 99 7.92 -7.37 -4.45
C ALA A 99 8.99 -6.65 -5.26
N LEU A 100 8.58 -6.14 -6.42
CA LEU A 100 9.34 -5.23 -7.26
C LEU A 100 8.54 -3.93 -7.40
N LEU A 101 8.93 -2.89 -6.67
CA LEU A 101 8.21 -1.61 -6.66
C LEU A 101 9.01 -0.51 -7.35
N TYR A 102 8.32 0.37 -8.07
CA TYR A 102 8.96 1.43 -8.84
C TYR A 102 9.00 2.73 -8.05
N SER A 103 10.18 3.34 -7.99
CA SER A 103 10.39 4.67 -7.41
C SER A 103 10.75 5.66 -8.50
N SER A 104 10.28 6.91 -8.38
CA SER A 104 10.60 7.97 -9.35
C SER A 104 12.08 8.36 -9.37
N GLY A 105 12.84 8.05 -8.30
CA GLY A 105 14.27 8.38 -8.21
C GLY A 105 14.57 9.88 -8.36
N THR A 106 15.86 10.23 -8.42
CA THR A 106 16.33 11.60 -8.75
C THR A 106 16.59 11.77 -10.26
N THR A 107 16.44 10.70 -11.04
CA THR A 107 16.62 10.66 -12.49
C THR A 107 15.27 10.51 -13.16
N ARG A 108 15.06 11.10 -14.35
CA ARG A 108 13.78 11.06 -15.09
C ARG A 108 13.22 9.65 -15.35
N LYS A 109 14.05 8.60 -15.28
CA LYS A 109 13.64 7.19 -15.42
C LYS A 109 13.38 6.56 -14.06
N SER A 110 12.16 6.03 -13.88
CA SER A 110 11.78 5.27 -12.68
C SER A 110 12.61 3.98 -12.56
N LYS A 111 12.97 3.62 -11.32
CA LYS A 111 13.80 2.45 -11.01
C LYS A 111 13.00 1.44 -10.19
N GLY A 112 13.07 0.17 -10.59
CA GLY A 112 12.56 -0.94 -9.81
C GLY A 112 13.42 -1.17 -8.56
N VAL A 113 12.78 -1.35 -7.42
CA VAL A 113 13.39 -1.65 -6.13
C VAL A 113 12.95 -3.04 -5.71
N ILE A 114 13.92 -3.91 -5.48
CA ILE A 114 13.69 -5.31 -5.11
C ILE A 114 13.47 -5.38 -3.60
N LEU A 115 12.34 -5.95 -3.17
CA LEU A 115 11.97 -6.09 -1.77
C LEU A 115 11.76 -7.57 -1.44
N THR A 116 12.50 -8.06 -0.46
CA THR A 116 12.36 -9.44 0.04
C THR A 116 11.25 -9.56 1.08
N HIS A 117 10.83 -10.79 1.37
CA HIS A 117 9.93 -11.07 2.50
C HIS A 117 10.48 -10.52 3.82
N ARG A 118 11.79 -10.66 4.06
CA ARG A 118 12.47 -10.11 5.24
C ARG A 118 12.26 -8.60 5.35
N ASN A 119 12.33 -7.87 4.24
CA ASN A 119 12.12 -6.43 4.28
C ASN A 119 10.72 -6.05 4.78
N PHE A 120 9.66 -6.73 4.29
CA PHE A 120 8.29 -6.50 4.76
C PHE A 120 8.11 -6.91 6.23
N ILE A 121 8.66 -8.05 6.63
CA ILE A 121 8.58 -8.53 8.02
C ILE A 121 9.26 -7.53 8.96
N THR A 122 10.52 -7.16 8.69
CA THR A 122 11.26 -6.21 9.53
C THR A 122 10.57 -4.86 9.57
N ALA A 123 10.13 -4.32 8.43
CA ALA A 123 9.40 -3.05 8.38
C ALA A 123 8.08 -3.13 9.18
N SER A 124 7.38 -4.26 9.12
CA SER A 124 6.13 -4.45 9.86
C SER A 124 6.34 -4.39 11.37
N LEU A 125 7.37 -5.08 11.86
CA LEU A 125 7.72 -5.08 13.28
C LEU A 125 8.16 -3.69 13.75
N MET A 126 8.93 -2.95 12.95
CA MET A 126 9.35 -1.60 13.29
C MET A 126 8.17 -0.63 13.37
N VAL A 127 7.23 -0.70 12.41
CA VAL A 127 6.06 0.19 12.35
C VAL A 127 5.10 -0.04 13.52
N THR A 128 5.00 -1.27 14.02
CA THR A 128 4.09 -1.61 15.12
C THR A 128 4.76 -1.73 16.49
N ALA A 129 6.07 -1.51 16.58
CA ALA A 129 6.84 -1.71 17.79
C ALA A 129 6.29 -0.94 19.00
N ASP A 130 5.92 0.33 18.81
CA ASP A 130 5.35 1.16 19.87
C ASP A 130 3.98 0.63 20.31
N GLN A 131 3.12 0.27 19.35
CA GLN A 131 1.78 -0.29 19.64
C GLN A 131 1.88 -1.61 20.41
N ASP A 132 2.89 -2.43 20.11
CA ASP A 132 3.14 -3.70 20.79
C ASP A 132 3.74 -3.46 22.18
N SER A 133 4.67 -2.51 22.30
CA SER A 133 5.34 -2.15 23.57
C SER A 133 4.37 -1.55 24.59
N TYR A 134 3.42 -0.73 24.12
CA TYR A 134 2.38 -0.14 24.98
C TYR A 134 1.17 -1.05 25.20
N GLY A 135 1.15 -2.26 24.60
CA GLY A 135 0.03 -3.19 24.73
C GLY A 135 -1.29 -2.60 24.20
N GLU A 136 -1.23 -1.78 23.15
CA GLU A 136 -2.40 -1.07 22.65
C GLU A 136 -3.45 -2.05 22.13
N SER A 137 -4.72 -1.69 22.28
CA SER A 137 -5.82 -2.42 21.63
C SER A 137 -5.71 -2.40 20.10
N LYS A 138 -6.48 -3.27 19.43
CA LYS A 138 -6.57 -3.29 17.97
C LYS A 138 -7.10 -1.95 17.46
N HIS A 139 -6.43 -1.40 16.46
CA HIS A 139 -6.82 -0.15 15.81
C HIS A 139 -7.63 -0.39 14.55
N VAL A 140 -8.38 0.63 14.15
CA VAL A 140 -9.09 0.68 12.87
C VAL A 140 -8.52 1.82 12.05
N PHE A 141 -7.91 1.48 10.91
CA PHE A 141 -7.30 2.43 9.98
C PHE A 141 -8.20 2.68 8.78
N LEU A 142 -8.40 3.94 8.40
CA LEU A 142 -8.96 4.27 7.09
C LEU A 142 -7.81 4.42 6.07
N CYS A 143 -7.82 3.59 5.02
CA CYS A 143 -6.79 3.53 3.99
C CYS A 143 -7.32 4.04 2.65
N PHE A 144 -7.08 5.33 2.38
CA PHE A 144 -7.17 5.92 1.04
C PHE A 144 -5.79 6.22 0.44
N VAL A 145 -4.71 5.97 1.20
CA VAL A 145 -3.33 6.03 0.69
C VAL A 145 -3.15 4.90 -0.32
N PRO A 146 -2.57 5.15 -1.51
CA PRO A 146 -2.52 4.13 -2.55
C PRO A 146 -1.75 2.87 -2.13
N MET A 147 -2.41 1.71 -2.21
CA MET A 147 -1.85 0.39 -1.91
C MET A 147 -0.84 -0.09 -2.96
N PHE A 148 -0.80 0.53 -4.15
CA PHE A 148 0.25 0.27 -5.13
C PHE A 148 1.59 0.95 -4.78
N ASN A 149 1.63 1.81 -3.76
CA ASN A 149 2.83 2.48 -3.26
C ASN A 149 3.31 1.79 -1.97
N ILE A 150 4.63 1.75 -1.73
CA ILE A 150 5.24 1.13 -0.54
C ILE A 150 4.63 1.63 0.78
N MET A 151 4.21 2.89 0.85
CA MET A 151 3.55 3.46 2.03
C MET A 151 2.20 2.80 2.31
N GLY A 152 1.31 2.75 1.32
CA GLY A 152 0.01 2.09 1.49
C GLY A 152 0.17 0.58 1.66
N LEU A 153 1.08 -0.04 0.92
CA LEU A 153 1.31 -1.48 0.93
C LEU A 153 1.98 -1.98 2.21
N SER A 154 3.15 -1.44 2.56
CA SER A 154 3.92 -1.95 3.69
C SER A 154 3.37 -1.41 5.01
N VAL A 155 3.18 -0.09 5.13
CA VAL A 155 2.89 0.54 6.43
C VAL A 155 1.43 0.38 6.84
N ILE A 156 0.49 0.66 5.93
CA ILE A 156 -0.94 0.68 6.24
C ILE A 156 -1.58 -0.68 6.05
N LEU A 157 -1.23 -1.40 4.99
CA LEU A 157 -1.85 -2.69 4.68
C LEU A 157 -1.13 -3.84 5.39
N TYR A 158 0.13 -4.11 5.05
CA TYR A 158 0.86 -5.27 5.56
C TYR A 158 1.05 -5.21 7.08
N SER A 159 1.63 -4.14 7.62
CA SER A 159 1.94 -4.05 9.05
C SER A 159 0.70 -4.13 9.93
N GLN A 160 -0.37 -3.44 9.54
CA GLN A 160 -1.59 -3.36 10.35
C GLN A 160 -2.34 -4.70 10.31
N LEU A 161 -2.44 -5.34 9.15
CA LEU A 161 -3.03 -6.68 9.06
C LEU A 161 -2.21 -7.72 9.82
N ARG A 162 -0.88 -7.67 9.76
CA ARG A 162 0.03 -8.57 10.51
C ARG A 162 -0.19 -8.47 12.02
N ARG A 163 -0.41 -7.28 12.56
CA ARG A 163 -0.73 -7.07 13.98
C ARG A 163 -2.15 -7.49 14.35
N GLY A 164 -3.04 -7.65 13.37
CA GLY A 164 -4.46 -7.91 13.58
C GLY A 164 -5.30 -6.65 13.80
N ASN A 165 -4.80 -5.50 13.35
CA ASN A 165 -5.59 -4.26 13.22
C ASN A 165 -6.54 -4.37 12.01
N VAL A 166 -7.55 -3.51 11.96
CA VAL A 166 -8.52 -3.43 10.87
C VAL A 166 -8.12 -2.35 9.88
N VAL A 167 -8.25 -2.62 8.58
CA VAL A 167 -8.00 -1.66 7.50
C VAL A 167 -9.27 -1.48 6.66
N VAL A 168 -9.91 -0.33 6.79
CA VAL A 168 -11.05 0.10 5.98
C VAL A 168 -10.52 0.69 4.68
N SER A 169 -10.73 0.00 3.56
CA SER A 169 -10.22 0.41 2.25
C SER A 169 -11.14 1.43 1.58
N MET A 170 -10.57 2.52 1.07
CA MET A 170 -11.27 3.51 0.28
C MET A 170 -10.54 3.71 -1.07
N ALA A 171 -11.25 3.46 -2.16
CA ALA A 171 -10.70 3.49 -3.51
C ALA A 171 -10.16 4.87 -3.92
N LYS A 172 -10.91 5.92 -3.55
CA LYS A 172 -10.58 7.32 -3.84
C LYS A 172 -11.00 8.19 -2.67
N PHE A 173 -10.12 9.09 -2.26
CA PHE A 173 -10.42 10.04 -1.20
C PHE A 173 -11.55 10.99 -1.61
N ASP A 174 -12.54 11.08 -0.74
CA ASP A 174 -13.58 12.10 -0.73
C ASP A 174 -13.84 12.44 0.74
N ILE A 175 -13.80 13.72 1.11
CA ILE A 175 -13.86 14.12 2.53
C ILE A 175 -15.16 13.69 3.20
N ASN A 176 -16.31 13.81 2.53
CA ASN A 176 -17.60 13.47 3.12
C ASN A 176 -17.72 11.94 3.30
N LYS A 177 -17.33 11.17 2.29
CA LYS A 177 -17.31 9.71 2.37
C LYS A 177 -16.30 9.22 3.42
N ALA A 178 -15.15 9.89 3.54
CA ALA A 178 -14.13 9.56 4.53
C ALA A 178 -14.65 9.78 5.95
N LEU A 179 -15.23 10.95 6.23
CA LEU A 179 -15.82 11.25 7.53
C LEU A 179 -16.97 10.31 7.89
N LYS A 180 -17.86 10.00 6.92
CA LYS A 180 -18.91 9.01 7.11
C LYS A 180 -18.36 7.63 7.43
N ALA A 181 -17.33 7.17 6.71
CA ALA A 181 -16.67 5.90 6.99
C ALA A 181 -15.96 5.90 8.35
N MET A 182 -15.40 7.04 8.77
CA MET A 182 -14.76 7.18 10.07
C MET A 182 -15.75 7.00 11.22
N GLU A 183 -16.94 7.58 11.09
CA GLU A 183 -18.05 7.39 12.02
C GLU A 183 -18.58 5.94 12.00
N GLU A 184 -18.94 5.43 10.82
CA GLU A 184 -19.54 4.10 10.63
C GLU A 184 -18.64 2.97 11.12
N TYR A 185 -17.35 3.01 10.78
CA TYR A 185 -16.38 1.96 11.15
C TYR A 185 -15.60 2.28 12.43
N ARG A 186 -15.95 3.37 13.14
CA ARG A 186 -15.28 3.78 14.38
C ARG A 186 -13.76 3.87 14.23
N VAL A 187 -13.30 4.53 13.17
CA VAL A 187 -11.88 4.66 12.82
C VAL A 187 -11.11 5.28 13.98
N THR A 188 -9.98 4.67 14.35
CA THR A 188 -9.13 5.14 15.47
C THR A 188 -7.87 5.81 14.99
N GLN A 189 -7.38 5.47 13.80
CA GLN A 189 -6.09 5.90 13.30
C GLN A 189 -6.21 6.40 11.86
N LEU A 190 -5.61 7.54 11.56
CA LEU A 190 -5.61 8.12 10.22
C LEU A 190 -4.21 8.55 9.81
N PHE A 191 -3.75 8.09 8.65
CA PHE A 191 -2.52 8.56 8.03
C PHE A 191 -2.84 9.30 6.74
N VAL A 192 -2.47 10.57 6.70
CA VAL A 192 -2.90 11.51 5.67
C VAL A 192 -1.74 12.29 5.05
N VAL A 193 -2.08 13.11 4.06
CA VAL A 193 -1.19 14.09 3.44
C VAL A 193 -1.70 15.51 3.74
N PRO A 194 -0.87 16.56 3.62
CA PRO A 194 -1.27 17.91 4.01
C PRO A 194 -2.58 18.42 3.40
N PRO A 195 -2.92 18.16 2.12
CA PRO A 195 -4.23 18.57 1.57
C PRO A 195 -5.43 18.01 2.34
N VAL A 196 -5.31 16.80 2.88
CA VAL A 196 -6.37 16.16 3.68
C VAL A 196 -6.43 16.77 5.08
N MET A 197 -5.28 17.11 5.68
CA MET A 197 -5.26 17.87 6.95
C MET A 197 -5.97 19.21 6.80
N ILE A 198 -5.74 19.94 5.70
CA ILE A 198 -6.45 21.20 5.41
C ILE A 198 -7.97 20.98 5.32
N ALA A 199 -8.40 19.86 4.76
CA ALA A 199 -9.82 19.53 4.71
C ALA A 199 -10.39 19.22 6.11
N LEU A 200 -9.64 18.53 6.97
CA LEU A 200 -10.02 18.21 8.36
C LEU A 200 -9.97 19.45 9.29
N ALA A 201 -9.15 20.45 8.97
CA ALA A 201 -9.12 21.73 9.69
C ALA A 201 -10.37 22.59 9.43
N LYS A 202 -11.23 22.25 8.46
CA LYS A 202 -12.48 22.98 8.20
C LYS A 202 -13.61 22.48 9.10
N GLN A 203 -13.87 23.23 10.17
CA GLN A 203 -14.87 22.91 11.20
C GLN A 203 -16.27 22.62 10.64
N SER A 204 -16.71 23.38 9.61
CA SER A 204 -18.03 23.22 8.97
C SER A 204 -18.25 21.86 8.30
N VAL A 205 -17.17 21.12 8.01
CA VAL A 205 -17.21 19.79 7.40
C VAL A 205 -17.17 18.71 8.48
N VAL A 206 -16.36 18.90 9.51
CA VAL A 206 -16.10 17.90 10.56
C VAL A 206 -17.23 17.79 11.58
N ASN A 207 -17.81 18.91 12.02
CA ASN A 207 -18.84 18.93 13.07
C ASN A 207 -20.14 18.19 12.73
N LYS A 208 -20.25 17.65 11.52
CA LYS A 208 -21.41 16.87 11.04
C LYS A 208 -21.34 15.39 11.36
N TYR A 209 -20.21 14.89 11.87
CA TYR A 209 -19.94 13.47 12.05
C TYR A 209 -19.39 13.21 13.46
N ASP A 210 -19.73 12.06 14.05
CA ASP A 210 -19.11 11.60 15.28
C ASP A 210 -17.71 11.01 15.00
N LEU A 211 -16.68 11.76 15.36
CA LEU A 211 -15.28 11.33 15.25
C LEU A 211 -14.66 10.94 16.59
N SER A 212 -15.45 10.70 17.63
CA SER A 212 -14.98 10.39 18.99
C SER A 212 -14.04 9.17 19.09
N SER A 213 -14.07 8.25 18.11
CA SER A 213 -13.15 7.11 18.04
C SER A 213 -11.73 7.48 17.66
N VAL A 214 -11.52 8.60 16.96
CA VAL A 214 -10.23 8.95 16.35
C VAL A 214 -9.23 9.31 17.45
N LYS A 215 -8.15 8.57 17.56
CA LYS A 215 -7.10 8.75 18.58
C LYS A 215 -5.83 9.38 18.03
N LEU A 216 -5.53 9.17 16.75
CA LEU A 216 -4.32 9.67 16.12
C LEU A 216 -4.57 10.05 14.67
N ILE A 217 -4.05 11.21 14.29
CA ILE A 217 -3.97 11.66 12.90
C ILE A 217 -2.50 12.00 12.61
N GLY A 218 -1.87 11.17 11.79
CA GLY A 218 -0.51 11.39 11.31
C GLY A 218 -0.49 11.96 9.90
N SER A 219 0.30 13.00 9.66
CA SER A 219 0.57 13.48 8.30
C SER A 219 2.02 13.23 7.90
N GLY A 220 2.23 12.72 6.68
CA GLY A 220 3.56 12.48 6.15
C GLY A 220 3.85 13.22 4.84
N VAL A 221 4.98 12.85 4.21
CA VAL A 221 5.45 13.29 2.87
C VAL A 221 5.90 14.74 2.78
N ALA A 222 5.25 15.66 3.49
CA ALA A 222 5.60 17.08 3.51
C ALA A 222 5.39 17.68 4.92
N PRO A 223 6.14 18.75 5.27
CA PRO A 223 6.02 19.40 6.56
C PRO A 223 4.61 20.00 6.74
N LEU A 224 4.05 19.83 7.94
CA LEU A 224 2.85 20.55 8.37
C LEU A 224 3.22 21.86 9.05
N GLY A 225 2.46 22.91 8.76
CA GLY A 225 2.52 24.15 9.54
C GLY A 225 1.88 23.96 10.91
N LYS A 226 2.47 24.58 11.94
CA LYS A 226 1.98 24.52 13.33
C LYS A 226 0.51 24.92 13.43
N GLU A 227 0.12 26.02 12.79
CA GLU A 227 -1.26 26.53 12.79
C GLU A 227 -2.26 25.49 12.27
N LEU A 228 -1.90 24.74 11.22
CA LEU A 228 -2.76 23.71 10.64
C LEU A 228 -2.95 22.52 11.60
N MET A 229 -1.88 22.15 12.32
CA MET A 229 -1.96 21.09 13.33
C MET A 229 -2.86 21.51 14.50
N GLU A 230 -2.69 22.73 15.00
CA GLU A 230 -3.49 23.28 16.09
C GLU A 230 -4.97 23.39 15.69
N GLU A 231 -5.26 23.85 14.48
CA GLU A 231 -6.65 23.97 14.00
C GLU A 231 -7.32 22.60 13.82
N THR A 232 -6.57 21.61 13.33
CA THR A 232 -7.08 20.24 13.23
C THR A 232 -7.33 19.64 14.62
N ALA A 233 -6.44 19.89 15.57
CA ALA A 233 -6.59 19.45 16.95
C ALA A 233 -7.81 20.09 17.63
N LYS A 234 -8.13 21.37 17.35
CA LYS A 234 -9.36 22.00 17.86
C LYS A 234 -10.63 21.30 17.36
N ASN A 235 -10.65 20.85 16.11
CA ASN A 235 -11.81 20.19 15.53
C ASN A 235 -11.96 18.73 15.96
N ILE A 236 -10.85 18.07 16.33
CA ILE A 236 -10.82 16.66 16.76
C ILE A 236 -9.98 16.56 18.05
N PRO A 237 -10.49 17.10 19.19
CA PRO A 237 -9.70 17.33 20.39
C PRO A 237 -9.18 16.06 21.08
N GLN A 238 -9.83 14.93 20.86
CA GLN A 238 -9.42 13.63 21.35
C GLN A 238 -8.25 13.00 20.56
N ALA A 239 -7.97 13.50 19.35
CA ALA A 239 -6.96 12.93 18.48
C ALA A 239 -5.61 13.62 18.67
N ALA A 240 -4.56 12.83 18.89
CA ALA A 240 -3.20 13.31 18.80
C ALA A 240 -2.85 13.62 17.33
N ILE A 241 -2.38 14.82 17.05
CA ILE A 241 -1.95 15.24 15.72
C ILE A 241 -0.42 15.15 15.64
N ILE A 242 0.09 14.26 14.78
CA ILE A 242 1.52 14.04 14.66
C ILE A 242 2.03 14.32 13.25
N GLN A 243 3.22 14.90 13.17
CA GLN A 243 3.99 14.94 11.94
C GLN A 243 4.80 13.65 11.85
N VAL A 244 4.49 12.83 10.87
CA VAL A 244 5.22 11.58 10.61
C VAL A 244 6.29 11.87 9.58
N VAL A 245 7.52 12.06 10.07
CA VAL A 245 8.67 12.11 9.18
C VAL A 245 9.03 10.67 8.82
N PHE A 246 8.41 10.14 7.77
CA PHE A 246 8.92 8.94 7.10
C PHE A 246 10.28 9.31 6.49
N PHE A 247 11.33 9.17 7.30
CA PHE A 247 12.67 9.25 6.78
C PHE A 247 12.80 8.17 5.70
N PHE A 248 13.44 8.57 4.60
CA PHE A 248 13.82 7.87 3.38
C PHE A 248 14.52 6.50 3.55
N PHE A 249 14.38 5.82 4.69
CA PHE A 249 15.14 4.64 5.07
C PHE A 249 14.69 3.37 4.36
N LEU A 250 13.40 3.21 4.04
CA LEU A 250 12.96 2.05 3.28
C LEU A 250 13.60 2.06 1.89
N THR A 251 13.49 3.14 1.12
CA THR A 251 14.08 3.16 -0.23
C THR A 251 15.60 3.27 -0.27
N ARG A 252 16.28 3.90 0.71
CA ARG A 252 17.76 4.06 0.66
C ARG A 252 18.59 2.94 1.27
N ARG A 253 18.05 2.13 2.19
CA ARG A 253 18.74 0.94 2.74
C ARG A 253 18.32 -0.38 2.10
N MET A 254 17.34 -0.35 1.21
CA MET A 254 17.04 -1.47 0.32
C MET A 254 18.00 -1.40 -0.86
N ASP A 255 18.74 -2.48 -1.10
CA ASP A 255 19.74 -2.54 -2.15
C ASP A 255 19.16 -2.05 -3.48
N PHE A 256 19.61 -0.88 -3.93
CA PHE A 256 19.38 -0.44 -5.30
C PHE A 256 20.27 -1.30 -6.19
N ILE A 257 19.81 -2.50 -6.55
CA ILE A 257 20.46 -3.27 -7.59
C ILE A 257 20.24 -2.50 -8.89
N HIS A 258 21.35 -2.07 -9.50
CA HIS A 258 21.34 -1.32 -10.74
C HIS A 258 20.62 -2.16 -11.80
N SER A 259 19.54 -1.61 -12.39
CA SER A 259 18.70 -2.33 -13.35
C SER A 259 19.41 -2.54 -14.69
N LYS A 260 20.39 -3.44 -14.74
CA LYS A 260 20.84 -4.03 -15.98
C LYS A 260 20.98 -5.54 -15.77
N HIS A 261 19.92 -6.24 -16.19
CA HIS A 261 19.83 -7.69 -16.33
C HIS A 261 19.35 -8.47 -15.09
N ARG A 262 18.39 -9.37 -15.34
CA ARG A 262 17.85 -10.39 -14.42
C ARG A 262 18.94 -11.29 -13.78
N GLN A 263 20.17 -11.21 -14.29
CA GLN A 263 21.37 -11.91 -13.80
C GLN A 263 21.94 -11.32 -12.50
N GLU A 264 21.59 -10.08 -12.12
CA GLU A 264 22.07 -9.43 -10.88
C GLU A 264 21.14 -9.63 -9.67
N TRP A 265 20.05 -10.39 -9.83
CA TRP A 265 19.17 -10.70 -8.71
C TRP A 265 19.91 -11.61 -7.72
N PRO A 266 19.66 -11.50 -6.40
CA PRO A 266 20.36 -12.29 -5.40
C PRO A 266 20.32 -13.78 -5.77
N SER A 267 21.49 -14.34 -6.09
CA SER A 267 21.66 -15.77 -6.26
C SER A 267 21.60 -16.41 -4.88
N THR A 268 20.55 -17.21 -4.67
CA THR A 268 20.53 -18.27 -3.65
C THR A 268 20.50 -19.60 -4.36
#